data_AF-A0A316WCA8-F1
#
_entry.id   AF-A0A316WCA8-F1
#
_cell.length_a   1.000
_cell.length_b   1.000
_cell.length_c   1.000
_cell.angle_alpha   90.00
_cell.angle_beta   90.00
_cell.angle_gamma   90.00
#
_symmetry.space_group_name_H-M   'P 1'
#
loop_
_entity.id
_entity.type
_entity.pdbx_description
1 polymer ?
#
loop_
_entity_poly.entity_id
_entity_poly.type
_entity_poly.pdbx_seq_one_letter_code
_entity_poly.pdbx_strand_id
1 'polypeptide(L)'
;MTSRDYYADSYAHFGIHEEMLKDTVRTDSYRNAIMNNPHLFKGKTVLDVGCGTGILCMFAAKAGAKKVVGVDMSEIIEQAKVIVDKNGFSDVITLVKGKLEEVDLGLGPNGKVDVIISEWMGYALLYESMLDTVLLARDKYLAPGGILMPDSATLFLSAIEDQEYKEEKIGFWDDVYGFDYSCIKDIALKEPLVDTVELKSVVCDPAKVLHLDLLKCTKEDLAFKSSFQLTATRNDYVHAFLAWFDISFDACHKPVRFSTGPHSRYTHWKQTVFYIPGMLLVSAGDKIQGNFACKPNEKNNRDLDIEIDWQ
;
A
#
# COMPACT_ATOMS: atom_id res chain seq x y z
N MET A 1 -13.86 -12.98 19.30
CA MET A 1 -14.16 -12.22 18.08
C MET A 1 -15.27 -12.94 17.35
N THR A 2 -16.43 -12.32 17.19
CA THR A 2 -17.51 -12.87 16.35
C THR A 2 -17.28 -12.49 14.90
N SER A 3 -17.95 -13.15 13.94
CA SER A 3 -17.88 -12.77 12.52
C SER A 3 -18.36 -11.33 12.27
N ARG A 4 -19.26 -10.80 13.11
CA ARG A 4 -19.73 -9.42 13.02
C ARG A 4 -18.67 -8.40 13.45
N ASP A 5 -17.86 -8.74 14.45
CA ASP A 5 -16.74 -7.90 14.88
C ASP A 5 -15.65 -7.87 13.79
N TYR A 6 -15.43 -9.01 13.10
CA TYR A 6 -14.51 -9.11 11.96
C TYR A 6 -14.89 -8.20 10.78
N TYR A 7 -16.19 -8.11 10.46
CA TYR A 7 -16.66 -7.21 9.40
C TYR A 7 -16.50 -5.72 9.73
N ALA A 8 -16.42 -5.36 11.03
CA ALA A 8 -16.23 -3.99 11.47
C ALA A 8 -14.75 -3.63 11.71
N ASP A 9 -13.92 -4.62 12.06
CA ASP A 9 -12.49 -4.49 12.33
C ASP A 9 -11.74 -5.71 11.76
N SER A 10 -11.53 -5.70 10.43
CA SER A 10 -10.83 -6.79 9.72
C SER A 10 -9.42 -7.02 10.28
N TYR A 11 -8.74 -5.92 10.63
CA TYR A 11 -7.39 -5.92 11.18
C TYR A 11 -7.29 -6.52 12.59
N ALA A 12 -8.39 -6.79 13.29
CA ALA A 12 -8.31 -7.51 14.56
C ALA A 12 -7.87 -8.97 14.38
N HIS A 13 -8.06 -9.53 13.18
CA HIS A 13 -7.79 -10.94 12.92
C HIS A 13 -6.30 -11.21 12.69
N PHE A 14 -5.74 -12.18 13.42
CA PHE A 14 -4.32 -12.53 13.34
C PHE A 14 -3.87 -12.94 11.93
N GLY A 15 -4.77 -13.52 11.12
CA GLY A 15 -4.45 -14.01 9.77
C GLY A 15 -3.95 -12.90 8.82
N ILE A 16 -4.52 -11.69 8.93
CA ILE A 16 -4.05 -10.53 8.14
C ILE A 16 -2.63 -10.16 8.57
N HIS A 17 -2.39 -10.10 9.88
CA HIS A 17 -1.05 -9.81 10.42
C HIS A 17 -0.03 -10.91 10.09
N GLU A 18 -0.46 -12.17 10.04
CA GLU A 18 0.39 -13.30 9.66
C GLU A 18 0.86 -13.17 8.20
N GLU A 19 -0.03 -12.82 7.28
CA GLU A 19 0.31 -12.54 5.87
C GLU A 19 1.30 -11.37 5.77
N MET A 20 0.99 -10.26 6.45
CA MET A 20 1.85 -9.07 6.50
C MET A 20 3.24 -9.35 7.08
N LEU A 21 3.33 -10.15 8.14
CA LEU A 21 4.61 -10.50 8.79
C LEU A 21 5.41 -11.53 7.99
N LYS A 22 4.75 -12.42 7.24
CA LYS A 22 5.41 -13.39 6.34
C LYS A 22 5.91 -12.75 5.05
N ASP A 23 5.40 -11.58 4.68
CA ASP A 23 5.98 -10.76 3.62
C ASP A 23 7.36 -10.23 4.06
N THR A 24 8.38 -11.00 3.69
CA THR A 24 9.79 -10.68 4.00
C THR A 24 10.28 -9.46 3.26
N VAL A 25 9.82 -9.20 2.03
CA VAL A 25 10.22 -8.01 1.26
C VAL A 25 9.74 -6.76 1.99
N ARG A 26 8.48 -6.74 2.42
CA ARG A 26 7.93 -5.66 3.25
C ARG A 26 8.70 -5.54 4.56
N THR A 27 8.67 -6.59 5.38
CA THR A 27 9.09 -6.52 6.77
C THR A 27 10.60 -6.30 6.90
N ASP A 28 11.42 -6.95 6.07
CA ASP A 28 12.86 -6.72 6.08
C ASP A 28 13.25 -5.35 5.51
N SER A 29 12.47 -4.76 4.60
CA SER A 29 12.76 -3.40 4.12
C SER A 29 12.63 -2.38 5.24
N TYR A 30 11.53 -2.41 6.01
CA TYR A 30 11.38 -1.57 7.20
C TYR A 30 12.47 -1.87 8.25
N ARG A 31 12.69 -3.16 8.54
CA ARG A 31 13.74 -3.57 9.48
C ARG A 31 15.11 -3.03 9.06
N ASN A 32 15.46 -3.12 7.78
CA ASN A 32 16.74 -2.64 7.26
C ASN A 32 16.82 -1.11 7.29
N ALA A 33 15.76 -0.40 6.93
CA ALA A 33 15.69 1.05 7.02
C ALA A 33 15.93 1.53 8.46
N ILE A 34 15.37 0.84 9.45
CA ILE A 34 15.50 1.19 10.87
C ILE A 34 16.84 0.71 11.45
N MET A 35 17.12 -0.60 11.38
CA MET A 35 18.23 -1.24 12.08
C MET A 35 19.60 -0.92 11.48
N ASN A 36 19.67 -0.63 10.17
CA ASN A 36 20.94 -0.23 9.54
C ASN A 36 21.21 1.28 9.66
N ASN A 37 20.25 2.05 10.17
CA ASN A 37 20.39 3.50 10.37
C ASN A 37 20.12 3.90 11.83
N PRO A 38 20.77 3.27 12.84
CA PRO A 38 20.48 3.56 14.26
C PRO A 38 20.77 5.00 14.65
N HIS A 39 21.62 5.71 13.90
CA HIS A 39 21.89 7.14 14.10
C HIS A 39 20.65 8.03 13.88
N LEU A 40 19.65 7.57 13.12
CA LEU A 40 18.37 8.25 12.92
C LEU A 40 17.38 8.01 14.07
N PHE A 41 17.58 6.97 14.87
CA PHE A 41 16.66 6.53 15.93
C PHE A 41 17.20 6.73 17.35
N LYS A 42 18.52 6.67 17.54
CA LYS A 42 19.14 6.70 18.87
C LYS A 42 18.77 7.97 19.63
N GLY A 43 18.11 7.82 20.78
CA GLY A 43 17.68 8.92 21.63
C GLY A 43 16.46 9.70 21.12
N LYS A 44 15.82 9.25 20.04
CA LYS A 44 14.69 9.90 19.38
C LYS A 44 13.34 9.47 19.93
N THR A 45 12.33 10.32 19.72
CA THR A 45 10.92 9.97 19.92
C THR A 45 10.31 9.57 18.58
N VAL A 46 9.73 8.37 18.53
CA VAL A 46 9.18 7.77 17.30
C VAL A 46 7.67 7.60 17.44
N LEU A 47 6.92 7.92 16.38
CA LEU A 47 5.49 7.59 16.24
C LEU A 47 5.32 6.52 15.16
N ASP A 48 4.66 5.42 15.50
CA ASP A 48 4.24 4.36 14.59
C ASP A 48 2.73 4.48 14.33
N VAL A 49 2.34 4.86 13.11
CA VAL A 49 0.94 5.11 12.72
C VAL A 49 0.38 3.84 12.08
N GLY A 50 -0.63 3.23 12.73
CA GLY A 50 -1.14 1.92 12.35
C GLY A 50 -0.20 0.80 12.78
N CYS A 51 0.18 0.80 14.06
CA CYS A 51 1.27 -0.06 14.54
C CYS A 51 0.95 -1.56 14.52
N GLY A 52 -0.31 -1.96 14.36
CA GLY A 52 -0.76 -3.35 14.32
C GLY A 52 -0.24 -4.17 15.49
N THR A 53 0.55 -5.20 15.18
CA THR A 53 1.21 -6.08 16.18
C THR A 53 2.39 -5.44 16.92
N GLY A 54 2.77 -4.20 16.57
CA GLY A 54 3.88 -3.46 17.18
C GLY A 54 5.27 -3.86 16.67
N ILE A 55 5.37 -4.57 15.54
CA ILE A 55 6.66 -5.02 15.00
C ILE A 55 7.60 -3.85 14.64
N LEU A 56 7.07 -2.79 14.02
CA LEU A 56 7.86 -1.62 13.65
C LEU A 56 8.24 -0.81 14.89
N CYS A 57 7.33 -0.66 15.86
CA CYS A 57 7.66 -0.15 17.20
C CYS A 57 8.88 -0.87 17.82
N MET A 58 8.89 -2.20 17.79
CA MET A 58 9.99 -3.00 18.35
C MET A 58 11.30 -2.83 17.58
N PHE A 59 11.26 -2.68 16.26
CA PHE A 59 12.46 -2.33 15.49
C PHE A 59 13.01 -0.95 15.90
N ALA A 60 12.15 0.06 16.02
CA ALA A 60 12.56 1.40 16.43
C ALA A 60 13.16 1.41 17.85
N ALA A 61 12.52 0.72 18.81
CA ALA A 61 13.04 0.56 20.17
C ALA A 61 14.41 -0.14 20.17
N LYS A 62 14.56 -1.23 19.41
CA LYS A 62 15.82 -1.96 19.28
C LYS A 62 16.94 -1.16 18.60
N ALA A 63 16.59 -0.23 17.71
CA ALA A 63 17.53 0.72 17.10
C ALA A 63 17.96 1.86 18.05
N GLY A 64 17.42 1.90 19.27
CA GLY A 64 17.84 2.82 20.33
C GLY A 64 16.93 4.04 20.52
N ALA A 65 15.69 4.01 20.01
CA ALA A 65 14.70 5.05 20.29
C ALA A 65 14.54 5.26 21.80
N LYS A 66 14.43 6.52 22.23
CA LYS A 66 14.19 6.88 23.63
C LYS A 66 12.77 6.55 24.05
N LYS A 67 11.81 6.81 23.16
CA LYS A 67 10.39 6.55 23.35
C LYS A 67 9.79 6.22 21.98
N VAL A 68 8.91 5.23 21.96
CA VAL A 68 8.11 4.87 20.79
C VAL A 68 6.64 4.92 21.18
N VAL A 69 5.82 5.60 20.40
CA VAL A 69 4.37 5.60 20.56
C VAL A 69 3.78 4.91 19.34
N GLY A 70 3.10 3.78 19.53
CA GLY A 70 2.34 3.13 18.48
C GLY A 70 0.86 3.44 18.66
N VAL A 71 0.18 3.81 17.57
CA VAL A 71 -1.27 4.02 17.56
C VAL A 71 -1.91 3.08 16.57
N ASP A 72 -3.02 2.45 16.98
CA ASP A 72 -3.84 1.63 16.11
C ASP A 72 -5.29 1.62 16.62
N MET A 73 -6.26 1.68 15.70
CA MET A 73 -7.68 1.62 16.08
C MET A 73 -8.16 0.20 16.35
N SER A 74 -7.47 -0.81 15.81
CA SER A 74 -7.88 -2.20 15.84
C SER A 74 -7.66 -2.86 17.21
N GLU A 75 -8.49 -3.86 17.52
CA GLU A 75 -8.37 -4.67 18.74
C GLU A 75 -7.03 -5.43 18.85
N ILE A 76 -6.29 -5.61 17.74
CA ILE A 76 -4.98 -6.26 17.73
C ILE A 76 -3.98 -5.62 18.70
N ILE A 77 -4.20 -4.36 19.06
CA ILE A 77 -3.33 -3.61 19.96
C ILE A 77 -3.24 -4.25 21.36
N GLU A 78 -4.26 -4.98 21.80
CA GLU A 78 -4.20 -5.69 23.09
C GLU A 78 -3.20 -6.85 23.03
N GLN A 79 -3.13 -7.56 21.90
CA GLN A 79 -2.08 -8.55 21.65
C GLN A 79 -0.72 -7.89 21.48
N ALA A 80 -0.64 -6.74 20.80
CA ALA A 80 0.60 -5.98 20.64
C ALA A 80 1.20 -5.57 21.99
N LYS A 81 0.38 -5.15 22.97
CA LYS A 81 0.83 -4.85 24.35
C LYS A 81 1.48 -6.08 25.00
N VAL A 82 0.85 -7.25 24.88
CA VAL A 82 1.40 -8.51 25.40
C VAL A 82 2.71 -8.88 24.70
N ILE A 83 2.81 -8.67 23.38
CA ILE A 83 4.02 -8.92 22.59
C ILE A 83 5.16 -8.00 23.06
N VAL A 84 4.90 -6.70 23.18
CA VAL A 84 5.87 -5.70 23.65
C VAL A 84 6.41 -6.06 25.03
N ASP A 85 5.52 -6.45 25.95
CA ASP A 85 5.90 -6.84 27.31
C ASP A 85 6.77 -8.11 27.34
N LYS A 86 6.35 -9.15 26.60
CA LYS A 86 7.13 -10.38 26.49
C LYS A 86 8.52 -10.20 25.90
N ASN A 87 8.72 -9.15 25.10
CA ASN A 87 10.01 -8.83 24.48
C ASN A 87 10.81 -7.78 25.28
N GLY A 88 10.34 -7.36 26.45
CA GLY A 88 11.07 -6.47 27.36
C GLY A 88 11.14 -5.02 26.89
N PHE A 89 10.15 -4.55 26.12
CA PHE A 89 10.12 -3.19 25.59
C PHE A 89 9.07 -2.27 26.24
N SER A 90 8.39 -2.72 27.30
CA SER A 90 7.33 -1.97 28.01
C SER A 90 7.79 -0.59 28.52
N ASP A 91 9.07 -0.43 28.85
CA ASP A 91 9.61 0.85 29.34
C ASP A 91 9.83 1.89 28.23
N VAL A 92 9.88 1.46 26.96
CA VAL A 92 10.21 2.30 25.80
C VAL A 92 9.00 2.51 24.89
N ILE A 93 8.17 1.48 24.74
CA ILE A 93 7.04 1.47 23.79
C ILE A 93 5.73 1.71 24.55
N THR A 94 4.98 2.73 24.15
CA THR A 94 3.61 2.99 24.60
C THR A 94 2.65 2.75 23.44
N LEU A 95 1.65 1.88 23.62
CA LEU A 95 0.64 1.59 22.61
C LEU A 95 -0.70 2.23 22.97
N VAL A 96 -1.26 2.99 22.04
CA VAL A 96 -2.49 3.79 22.20
C VAL A 96 -3.57 3.26 21.27
N LYS A 97 -4.68 2.81 21.85
CA LYS A 97 -5.81 2.28 21.08
C LYS A 97 -6.73 3.41 20.64
N GLY A 98 -7.02 3.48 19.35
CA GLY A 98 -8.00 4.38 18.75
C GLY A 98 -7.48 5.03 17.47
N LYS A 99 -8.33 5.88 16.88
CA LYS A 99 -7.96 6.64 15.68
C LYS A 99 -7.04 7.79 16.05
N LEU A 100 -6.01 8.03 15.23
CA LEU A 100 -5.01 9.09 15.48
C LEU A 100 -5.65 10.47 15.70
N GLU A 101 -6.75 10.73 15.00
CA GLU A 101 -7.54 11.96 15.04
C GLU A 101 -8.19 12.21 16.41
N GLU A 102 -8.48 11.14 17.16
CA GLU A 102 -9.37 11.13 18.33
C GLU A 102 -8.62 10.88 19.66
N VAL A 103 -7.40 10.35 19.61
CA VAL A 103 -6.65 9.92 20.81
C VAL A 103 -5.58 10.91 21.26
N ASP A 104 -5.30 10.91 22.56
CA ASP A 104 -4.09 11.54 23.11
C ASP A 104 -2.93 10.55 23.08
N LEU A 105 -1.87 10.91 22.34
CA LEU A 105 -0.63 10.13 22.22
C LEU A 105 0.29 10.27 23.44
N GLY A 106 -0.09 11.06 24.45
CA GLY A 106 0.74 11.31 25.63
C GLY A 106 2.02 12.08 25.27
N LEU A 107 1.94 12.96 24.25
CA LEU A 107 3.02 13.84 23.82
C LEU A 107 2.87 15.26 24.39
N GLY A 108 1.72 15.58 25.00
CA GLY A 108 1.37 16.92 25.47
C GLY A 108 0.81 17.83 24.36
N PRO A 109 0.34 19.03 24.71
CA PRO A 109 -0.43 19.90 23.81
C PRO A 109 0.34 20.39 22.56
N ASN A 110 1.66 20.48 22.64
CA ASN A 110 2.55 20.83 21.52
C ASN A 110 3.58 19.72 21.26
N GLY A 111 3.20 18.48 21.59
CA GLY A 111 4.06 17.32 21.47
C GLY A 111 4.52 17.10 20.02
N LYS A 112 5.83 16.94 19.84
CA LYS A 112 6.44 16.63 18.55
C LYS A 112 7.25 15.33 18.62
N VAL A 113 7.36 14.65 17.49
CA VAL A 113 8.18 13.44 17.32
C VAL A 113 9.28 13.71 16.30
N ASP A 114 10.41 13.03 16.47
CA ASP A 114 11.55 13.15 15.57
C ASP A 114 11.36 12.29 14.31
N VAL A 115 10.70 11.15 14.44
CA VAL A 115 10.51 10.16 13.37
C VAL A 115 9.06 9.68 13.37
N ILE A 116 8.45 9.62 12.19
CA ILE A 116 7.21 8.88 11.93
C ILE A 116 7.58 7.66 11.10
N ILE A 117 7.13 6.49 11.53
CA ILE A 117 7.15 5.26 10.75
C ILE A 117 5.71 4.83 10.53
N SER A 118 5.38 4.34 9.34
CA SER A 118 4.04 3.82 9.07
C SER A 118 4.07 2.90 7.87
N GLU A 119 3.42 1.75 8.01
CA GLU A 119 3.07 0.91 6.88
C GLU A 119 1.62 1.22 6.52
N TRP A 120 1.46 2.05 5.48
CA TRP A 120 0.19 2.65 5.10
C TRP A 120 -0.31 2.20 3.73
N MET A 121 0.49 1.41 3.00
CA MET A 121 0.27 1.17 1.59
C MET A 121 -0.85 0.16 1.40
N GLY A 122 -1.86 0.51 0.60
CA GLY A 122 -2.90 -0.42 0.18
C GLY A 122 -2.60 -1.07 -1.17
N TYR A 123 -3.53 -1.90 -1.63
CA TYR A 123 -3.57 -2.32 -3.04
C TYR A 123 -3.61 -1.11 -3.97
N ALA A 124 -2.99 -1.21 -5.15
CA ALA A 124 -2.78 -0.06 -6.05
C ALA A 124 -2.24 1.20 -5.32
N LEU A 125 -1.41 1.01 -4.29
CA LEU A 125 -0.80 2.01 -3.39
C LEU A 125 -1.78 2.74 -2.44
N LEU A 126 -2.90 3.24 -2.96
CA LEU A 126 -3.76 4.19 -2.24
C LEU A 126 -5.04 3.56 -1.65
N TYR A 127 -5.32 2.28 -1.89
CA TYR A 127 -6.52 1.63 -1.37
C TYR A 127 -6.56 1.68 0.17
N GLU A 128 -7.76 1.70 0.76
CA GLU A 128 -8.06 1.93 2.19
C GLU A 128 -7.76 3.32 2.75
N SER A 129 -7.15 4.22 1.95
CA SER A 129 -6.94 5.64 2.25
C SER A 129 -6.18 5.92 3.56
N MET A 130 -5.28 5.01 3.98
CA MET A 130 -4.53 5.17 5.23
C MET A 130 -3.46 6.28 5.15
N LEU A 131 -3.02 6.65 3.94
CA LEU A 131 -2.08 7.75 3.75
C LEU A 131 -2.61 9.07 4.33
N ASP A 132 -3.92 9.32 4.29
CA ASP A 132 -4.55 10.50 4.92
C ASP A 132 -4.14 10.65 6.39
N THR A 133 -4.18 9.55 7.14
CA THR A 133 -3.83 9.53 8.57
C THR A 133 -2.34 9.75 8.78
N VAL A 134 -1.48 9.27 7.88
CA VAL A 134 -0.03 9.54 7.92
C VAL A 134 0.28 11.01 7.63
N LEU A 135 -0.39 11.61 6.65
CA LEU A 135 -0.23 13.04 6.34
C LEU A 135 -0.70 13.90 7.52
N LEU A 136 -1.82 13.54 8.17
CA LEU A 136 -2.26 14.18 9.40
C LEU A 136 -1.22 14.04 10.51
N ALA A 137 -0.64 12.86 10.69
CA ALA A 137 0.40 12.62 11.68
C ALA A 137 1.63 13.49 11.43
N ARG A 138 2.06 13.57 10.17
CA ARG A 138 3.16 14.43 9.71
C ARG A 138 2.91 15.88 10.09
N ASP A 139 1.77 16.43 9.65
CA ASP A 139 1.49 17.85 9.81
C ASP A 139 1.31 18.24 11.28
N LYS A 140 0.67 17.36 12.07
CA LYS A 140 0.38 17.62 13.48
C LYS A 140 1.58 17.34 14.39
N TYR A 141 2.27 16.21 14.22
CA TYR A 141 3.22 15.70 15.21
C TYR A 141 4.67 15.69 14.75
N LEU A 142 5.00 15.72 13.45
CA LEU A 142 6.41 15.70 13.04
C LEU A 142 7.09 17.03 13.39
N ALA A 143 8.28 16.93 14.00
CA ALA A 143 9.12 18.09 14.28
C ALA A 143 9.72 18.66 12.97
N PRO A 144 10.07 19.96 12.92
CA PRO A 144 10.85 20.50 11.81
C PRO A 144 12.16 19.72 11.62
N GLY A 145 12.41 19.24 10.40
CA GLY A 145 13.56 18.38 10.09
C GLY A 145 13.41 16.92 10.57
N GLY A 146 12.21 16.53 11.01
CA GLY A 146 11.89 15.14 11.31
C GLY A 146 11.85 14.27 10.07
N ILE A 147 11.87 12.95 10.28
CA ILE A 147 11.95 11.94 9.22
C ILE A 147 10.64 11.17 9.14
N LEU A 148 10.18 10.87 7.93
CA LEU A 148 9.04 10.00 7.65
C LEU A 148 9.56 8.74 6.95
N MET A 149 9.13 7.55 7.38
CA MET A 149 9.58 6.29 6.78
C MET A 149 8.40 5.38 6.43
N PRO A 150 8.26 4.96 5.15
CA PRO A 150 9.00 5.43 3.97
C PRO A 150 8.73 6.91 3.67
N ASP A 151 9.53 7.57 2.83
CA ASP A 151 9.37 8.99 2.45
C ASP A 151 9.04 9.20 0.97
N SER A 152 9.15 8.16 0.13
CA SER A 152 8.78 8.23 -1.27
C SER A 152 8.01 7.00 -1.75
N ALA A 153 6.97 7.24 -2.55
CA ALA A 153 6.18 6.21 -3.22
C ALA A 153 5.93 6.56 -4.68
N THR A 154 5.96 5.57 -5.58
CA THR A 154 5.68 5.76 -7.00
C THR A 154 4.75 4.67 -7.52
N LEU A 155 3.63 5.06 -8.15
CA LEU A 155 2.70 4.15 -8.81
C LEU A 155 3.05 4.05 -10.30
N PHE A 156 3.09 2.84 -10.80
CA PHE A 156 3.37 2.51 -12.20
C PHE A 156 2.15 1.85 -12.83
N LEU A 157 2.06 2.00 -14.15
CA LEU A 157 1.09 1.36 -15.02
C LEU A 157 1.82 0.66 -16.16
N SER A 158 1.36 -0.53 -16.54
CA SER A 158 1.70 -1.21 -17.80
C SER A 158 0.48 -1.95 -18.35
N ALA A 159 0.68 -2.80 -19.35
CA ALA A 159 -0.34 -3.58 -20.04
C ALA A 159 0.12 -5.04 -20.16
N ILE A 160 -0.84 -5.97 -20.07
CA ILE A 160 -0.57 -7.41 -20.01
C ILE A 160 -1.39 -8.21 -21.02
N GLU A 161 -0.79 -9.31 -21.47
CA GLU A 161 -1.47 -10.46 -22.08
C GLU A 161 -2.00 -11.34 -20.93
N ASP A 162 -3.25 -11.78 -21.01
CA ASP A 162 -3.91 -12.49 -19.91
C ASP A 162 -5.22 -13.19 -20.37
N GLN A 163 -5.27 -13.66 -21.63
CA GLN A 163 -6.50 -14.19 -22.25
C GLN A 163 -7.09 -15.37 -21.46
N GLU A 164 -6.24 -16.32 -21.06
CA GLU A 164 -6.67 -17.56 -20.38
C GLU A 164 -7.32 -17.24 -19.02
N TYR A 165 -6.68 -16.39 -18.21
CA TYR A 165 -7.19 -16.02 -16.90
C TYR A 165 -8.41 -15.10 -16.99
N LYS A 166 -8.44 -14.19 -17.99
CA LYS A 166 -9.63 -13.39 -18.29
C LYS A 166 -10.82 -14.28 -18.64
N GLU A 167 -10.62 -15.34 -19.44
CA GLU A 167 -11.69 -16.28 -19.77
C GLU A 167 -12.19 -17.01 -18.51
N GLU A 168 -11.27 -17.44 -17.63
CA GLU A 168 -11.62 -18.10 -16.36
C GLU A 168 -12.43 -17.19 -15.42
N LYS A 169 -12.06 -15.90 -15.30
CA LYS A 169 -12.68 -14.98 -14.32
C LYS A 169 -13.87 -14.21 -14.87
N ILE A 170 -13.81 -13.83 -16.15
CA ILE A 170 -14.78 -12.95 -16.80
C ILE A 170 -15.64 -13.74 -17.80
N GLY A 171 -15.02 -14.58 -18.63
CA GLY A 171 -15.71 -15.41 -19.63
C GLY A 171 -16.63 -16.46 -19.02
N PHE A 172 -16.29 -17.00 -17.85
CA PHE A 172 -17.11 -17.95 -17.09
C PHE A 172 -18.58 -17.54 -16.95
N TRP A 173 -18.87 -16.24 -16.85
CA TRP A 173 -20.23 -15.73 -16.67
C TRP A 173 -21.09 -15.79 -17.94
N ASP A 174 -20.50 -16.01 -19.12
CA ASP A 174 -21.27 -16.13 -20.37
C ASP A 174 -22.11 -17.41 -20.39
N ASP A 175 -21.62 -18.49 -19.78
CA ASP A 175 -22.31 -19.78 -19.71
C ASP A 175 -22.01 -20.52 -18.39
N VAL A 176 -22.88 -20.33 -17.40
CA VAL A 176 -22.81 -21.01 -16.12
C VAL A 176 -23.69 -22.25 -16.17
N TYR A 177 -23.12 -23.37 -16.63
CA TYR A 177 -23.79 -24.67 -16.75
C TYR A 177 -25.04 -24.68 -17.66
N GLY A 178 -25.00 -23.95 -18.78
CA GLY A 178 -26.09 -23.79 -19.74
C GLY A 178 -26.96 -22.55 -19.51
N PHE A 179 -26.62 -21.70 -18.53
CA PHE A 179 -27.38 -20.51 -18.17
C PHE A 179 -26.57 -19.24 -18.38
N ASP A 180 -27.18 -18.25 -19.04
CA ASP A 180 -26.60 -16.93 -19.28
C ASP A 180 -26.56 -16.11 -17.99
N TYR A 181 -25.34 -15.86 -17.48
CA TYR A 181 -25.06 -15.01 -16.32
C TYR A 181 -24.30 -13.74 -16.72
N SER A 182 -24.33 -13.36 -18.01
CA SER A 182 -23.53 -12.25 -18.56
C SER A 182 -23.81 -10.91 -17.89
N CYS A 183 -24.95 -10.74 -17.20
CA CYS A 183 -25.22 -9.56 -16.37
C CYS A 183 -24.20 -9.35 -15.22
N ILE A 184 -23.52 -10.41 -14.76
CA ILE A 184 -22.45 -10.34 -13.77
C ILE A 184 -21.13 -9.90 -14.41
N LYS A 185 -20.91 -10.23 -15.69
CA LYS A 185 -19.69 -9.88 -16.44
C LYS A 185 -19.43 -8.37 -16.44
N ASP A 186 -20.47 -7.57 -16.60
CA ASP A 186 -20.40 -6.10 -16.57
C ASP A 186 -19.98 -5.53 -15.22
N ILE A 187 -20.20 -6.29 -14.14
CA ILE A 187 -19.78 -5.94 -12.78
C ILE A 187 -18.35 -6.42 -12.58
N ALA A 188 -18.06 -7.68 -12.91
CA ALA A 188 -16.73 -8.29 -12.76
C ALA A 188 -15.64 -7.54 -13.55
N LEU A 189 -15.95 -7.01 -14.74
CA LEU A 189 -15.02 -6.19 -15.53
C LEU A 189 -14.66 -4.85 -14.87
N LYS A 190 -15.51 -4.33 -13.98
CA LYS A 190 -15.30 -3.06 -13.29
C LYS A 190 -14.58 -3.22 -11.95
N GLU A 191 -14.53 -4.43 -11.43
CA GLU A 191 -13.81 -4.75 -10.20
C GLU A 191 -12.35 -5.13 -10.52
N PRO A 192 -11.36 -4.34 -10.08
CA PRO A 192 -9.96 -4.70 -10.29
C PRO A 192 -9.61 -5.97 -9.53
N LEU A 193 -8.80 -6.85 -10.13
CA LEU A 193 -8.29 -8.04 -9.45
C LEU A 193 -6.93 -7.78 -8.82
N VAL A 194 -6.73 -8.31 -7.62
CA VAL A 194 -5.42 -8.30 -6.96
C VAL A 194 -4.80 -9.68 -7.09
N ASP A 195 -3.83 -9.82 -8.00
CA ASP A 195 -3.12 -11.08 -8.18
C ASP A 195 -1.66 -10.93 -8.59
N THR A 196 -0.90 -12.03 -8.51
CA THR A 196 0.49 -12.07 -8.96
C THR A 196 0.51 -12.30 -10.46
N VAL A 197 1.10 -11.35 -11.18
CA VAL A 197 1.27 -11.41 -12.62
C VAL A 197 2.69 -11.82 -12.95
N GLU A 198 2.83 -12.82 -13.82
CA GLU A 198 4.15 -13.22 -14.29
C GLU A 198 4.76 -12.14 -15.17
N LEU A 199 6.05 -11.87 -15.01
CA LEU A 199 6.75 -10.88 -15.84
C LEU A 199 6.60 -11.14 -17.35
N LYS A 200 6.49 -12.41 -17.76
CA LYS A 200 6.31 -12.79 -19.16
C LYS A 200 4.98 -12.28 -19.74
N SER A 201 3.96 -12.04 -18.92
CA SER A 201 2.66 -11.51 -19.35
C SER A 201 2.71 -10.01 -19.63
N VAL A 202 3.73 -9.29 -19.15
CA VAL A 202 3.87 -7.85 -19.41
C VAL A 202 4.26 -7.60 -20.87
N VAL A 203 3.43 -6.84 -21.56
CA VAL A 203 3.57 -6.54 -23.01
C VAL A 203 4.23 -5.18 -23.24
N CYS A 204 4.01 -4.21 -22.34
CA CYS A 204 4.50 -2.85 -22.50
C CYS A 204 5.55 -2.44 -21.46
N ASP A 205 6.38 -1.46 -21.83
CA ASP A 205 7.21 -0.74 -20.87
C ASP A 205 6.34 0.02 -19.85
N PRO A 206 6.78 0.12 -18.58
CA PRO A 206 6.04 0.82 -17.54
C PRO A 206 6.03 2.35 -17.73
N ALA A 207 4.90 2.96 -17.42
CA ALA A 207 4.78 4.41 -17.22
C ALA A 207 4.57 4.74 -15.73
N LYS A 208 5.18 5.82 -15.26
CA LYS A 208 4.86 6.39 -13.94
C LYS A 208 3.57 7.19 -14.05
N VAL A 209 2.60 6.89 -13.19
CA VAL A 209 1.31 7.58 -13.13
C VAL A 209 1.16 8.46 -11.87
N LEU A 210 1.89 8.14 -10.81
CA LEU A 210 1.94 8.97 -9.60
C LEU A 210 3.33 8.89 -8.96
N HIS A 211 3.80 10.02 -8.42
CA HIS A 211 4.94 10.06 -7.53
C HIS A 211 4.60 10.94 -6.32
N LEU A 212 4.81 10.40 -5.13
CA LEU A 212 4.54 11.07 -3.86
C LEU A 212 5.85 11.25 -3.11
N ASP A 213 6.19 12.51 -2.83
CA ASP A 213 7.15 12.90 -1.80
C ASP A 213 6.34 13.11 -0.51
N LEU A 214 6.42 12.14 0.41
CA LEU A 214 5.57 12.10 1.60
C LEU A 214 5.87 13.22 2.59
N LEU A 215 6.99 13.92 2.45
CA LEU A 215 7.27 15.12 3.25
C LEU A 215 6.58 16.37 2.69
N LYS A 216 6.12 16.34 1.43
CA LYS A 216 5.57 17.51 0.73
C LYS A 216 4.13 17.34 0.26
N CYS A 217 3.71 16.13 -0.11
CA CYS A 217 2.40 15.92 -0.71
C CYS A 217 1.28 16.26 0.27
N THR A 218 0.15 16.73 -0.25
CA THR A 218 -1.06 16.99 0.52
C THR A 218 -2.14 15.95 0.21
N LYS A 219 -3.25 16.02 0.95
CA LYS A 219 -4.38 15.13 0.72
C LYS A 219 -5.01 15.34 -0.67
N GLU A 220 -4.98 16.57 -1.17
CA GLU A 220 -5.48 16.93 -2.49
C GLU A 220 -4.68 16.26 -3.61
N ASP A 221 -3.37 16.03 -3.40
CA ASP A 221 -2.51 15.34 -4.36
C ASP A 221 -2.86 13.85 -4.54
N LEU A 222 -3.64 13.26 -3.61
CA LEU A 222 -4.05 11.85 -3.64
C LEU A 222 -5.24 11.61 -4.58
N ALA A 223 -5.97 12.66 -4.95
CA ALA A 223 -7.00 12.64 -5.99
C ALA A 223 -6.41 13.25 -7.27
N PHE A 224 -5.97 12.41 -8.19
CA PHE A 224 -5.16 12.85 -9.33
C PHE A 224 -5.67 12.31 -10.67
N LYS A 225 -5.30 12.99 -11.75
CA LYS A 225 -5.39 12.52 -13.14
C LYS A 225 -4.03 12.73 -13.79
N SER A 226 -3.48 11.67 -14.37
CA SER A 226 -2.15 11.66 -14.97
C SER A 226 -2.22 11.09 -16.38
N SER A 227 -1.48 11.68 -17.33
CA SER A 227 -1.34 11.10 -18.66
C SER A 227 -0.27 10.01 -18.65
N PHE A 228 -0.47 8.93 -19.39
CA PHE A 228 0.50 7.86 -19.57
C PHE A 228 0.74 7.54 -21.04
N GLN A 229 1.92 6.97 -21.33
CA GLN A 229 2.23 6.34 -22.61
C GLN A 229 2.95 5.02 -22.33
N LEU A 230 2.36 3.94 -22.81
CA LEU A 230 2.96 2.60 -22.79
C LEU A 230 3.48 2.27 -24.19
N THR A 231 4.66 1.69 -24.28
CA THR A 231 5.23 1.24 -25.57
C THR A 231 5.25 -0.27 -25.59
N ALA A 232 4.60 -0.89 -26.58
CA ALA A 232 4.60 -2.33 -26.75
C ALA A 232 6.02 -2.84 -27.08
N THR A 233 6.50 -3.81 -26.30
CA THR A 233 7.85 -4.36 -26.43
C THR A 233 7.91 -5.55 -27.38
N ARG A 234 6.75 -6.12 -27.72
CA ARG A 234 6.58 -7.26 -28.61
C ARG A 234 5.23 -7.22 -29.29
N ASN A 235 5.07 -8.02 -30.35
CA ASN A 235 3.76 -8.26 -30.96
C ASN A 235 2.95 -9.16 -30.05
N ASP A 236 1.78 -8.72 -29.61
CA ASP A 236 0.93 -9.48 -28.68
C ASP A 236 -0.50 -8.91 -28.61
N TYR A 237 -1.30 -9.49 -27.72
CA TYR A 237 -2.61 -8.98 -27.30
C TYR A 237 -2.53 -8.35 -25.91
N VAL A 238 -3.25 -7.24 -25.71
CA VAL A 238 -3.44 -6.61 -24.41
C VAL A 238 -4.87 -6.83 -23.94
N HIS A 239 -5.02 -7.43 -22.76
CA HIS A 239 -6.31 -7.75 -22.15
C HIS A 239 -6.60 -6.94 -20.88
N ALA A 240 -5.56 -6.39 -20.25
CA ALA A 240 -5.68 -5.59 -19.05
C ALA A 240 -4.55 -4.56 -18.92
N PHE A 241 -4.81 -3.50 -18.15
CA PHE A 241 -3.76 -2.70 -17.53
C PHE A 241 -3.32 -3.32 -16.21
N LEU A 242 -2.05 -3.10 -15.86
CA LEU A 242 -1.43 -3.61 -14.64
C LEU A 242 -0.85 -2.44 -13.84
N ALA A 243 -1.23 -2.29 -12.57
CA ALA A 243 -0.63 -1.35 -11.65
C ALA A 243 0.17 -2.03 -10.54
N TRP A 244 1.29 -1.42 -10.19
CA TRP A 244 2.10 -1.76 -9.02
C TRP A 244 2.82 -0.50 -8.54
N PHE A 245 3.43 -0.58 -7.36
CA PHE A 245 4.14 0.54 -6.78
C PHE A 245 5.54 0.18 -6.25
N ASP A 246 6.38 1.20 -6.20
CA ASP A 246 7.70 1.16 -5.59
C ASP A 246 7.73 2.10 -4.38
N ILE A 247 8.45 1.67 -3.33
CA ILE A 247 8.63 2.40 -2.09
C ILE A 247 10.12 2.62 -1.84
N SER A 248 10.49 3.83 -1.41
CA SER A 248 11.86 4.18 -1.04
C SER A 248 11.92 4.81 0.35
N PHE A 249 13.05 4.60 1.03
CA PHE A 249 13.42 5.19 2.31
C PHE A 249 14.66 6.07 2.10
N ASP A 250 14.47 7.22 1.48
CA ASP A 250 15.51 8.12 0.98
C ASP A 250 16.29 8.80 2.12
N ALA A 251 15.71 8.90 3.32
CA ALA A 251 16.41 9.33 4.52
C ALA A 251 17.53 8.36 4.98
N CYS A 252 17.57 7.13 4.48
CA CYS A 252 18.60 6.15 4.84
C CYS A 252 19.95 6.48 4.22
N HIS A 253 21.05 6.22 4.94
CA HIS A 253 22.41 6.43 4.40
C HIS A 253 22.70 5.56 3.17
N LYS A 254 22.23 4.31 3.19
CA LYS A 254 22.18 3.44 2.01
C LYS A 254 20.74 3.36 1.54
N PRO A 255 20.45 3.58 0.24
CA PRO A 255 19.09 3.50 -0.27
C PRO A 255 18.46 2.15 0.06
N VAL A 256 17.36 2.17 0.82
CA VAL A 256 16.48 1.01 1.00
C VAL A 256 15.25 1.27 0.14
N ARG A 257 14.88 0.29 -0.68
CA ARG A 257 13.72 0.36 -1.55
C ARG A 257 13.19 -1.04 -1.83
N PHE A 258 11.91 -1.13 -2.12
CA PHE A 258 11.31 -2.34 -2.66
C PHE A 258 10.28 -2.00 -3.72
N SER A 259 9.98 -2.98 -4.57
CA SER A 259 8.97 -2.89 -5.62
C SER A 259 7.99 -4.02 -5.45
N THR A 260 6.72 -3.73 -5.74
CA THR A 260 5.64 -4.72 -5.86
C THR A 260 5.42 -5.14 -7.31
N GLY A 261 6.27 -4.71 -8.25
CA GLY A 261 6.11 -5.03 -9.66
C GLY A 261 6.34 -6.50 -10.00
N PRO A 262 5.84 -6.96 -11.15
CA PRO A 262 5.93 -8.37 -11.59
C PRO A 262 7.38 -8.84 -11.85
N HIS A 263 8.32 -7.90 -11.95
CA HIS A 263 9.76 -8.16 -12.09
C HIS A 263 10.47 -8.41 -10.74
N SER A 264 9.75 -8.19 -9.63
CA SER A 264 10.29 -8.26 -8.27
C SER A 264 9.82 -9.52 -7.54
N ARG A 265 10.38 -9.75 -6.35
CA ARG A 265 9.94 -10.86 -5.48
C ARG A 265 8.51 -10.60 -5.00
N TYR A 266 7.80 -11.69 -4.74
CA TYR A 266 6.45 -11.65 -4.20
C TYR A 266 6.34 -10.75 -2.96
N THR A 267 5.25 -9.97 -2.93
CA THR A 267 4.76 -9.20 -1.80
C THR A 267 3.27 -9.50 -1.64
N HIS A 268 2.71 -9.30 -0.45
CA HIS A 268 1.29 -9.57 -0.20
C HIS A 268 0.35 -8.64 -0.99
N TRP A 269 0.83 -7.45 -1.37
CA TRP A 269 0.09 -6.53 -2.25
C TRP A 269 -0.10 -7.05 -3.67
N LYS A 270 0.78 -7.97 -4.11
CA LYS A 270 0.83 -8.47 -5.47
C LYS A 270 0.80 -7.30 -6.49
N GLN A 271 -0.03 -7.40 -7.53
CA GLN A 271 -0.31 -6.31 -8.46
C GLN A 271 -1.84 -6.15 -8.64
N THR A 272 -2.27 -5.02 -9.17
CA THR A 272 -3.69 -4.74 -9.45
C THR A 272 -3.94 -4.77 -10.95
N VAL A 273 -4.86 -5.62 -11.40
CA VAL A 273 -5.22 -5.88 -12.79
C VAL A 273 -6.55 -5.22 -13.13
N PHE A 274 -6.56 -4.42 -14.20
CA PHE A 274 -7.73 -3.71 -14.71
C PHE A 274 -8.08 -4.27 -16.10
N TYR A 275 -9.00 -5.22 -16.17
CA TYR A 275 -9.43 -5.79 -17.45
C TYR A 275 -10.13 -4.74 -18.32
N ILE A 276 -9.84 -4.79 -19.62
CA ILE A 276 -10.60 -4.02 -20.61
C ILE A 276 -11.72 -4.91 -21.18
N PRO A 277 -12.86 -4.36 -21.66
CA PRO A 277 -13.96 -5.18 -22.17
C PRO A 277 -13.56 -6.13 -23.32
N GLY A 278 -12.69 -5.67 -24.23
CA GLY A 278 -12.19 -6.45 -25.36
C GLY A 278 -10.72 -6.86 -25.23
N MET A 279 -9.99 -6.72 -26.33
CA MET A 279 -8.54 -6.85 -26.39
C MET A 279 -7.97 -5.81 -27.36
N LEU A 280 -6.72 -5.40 -27.19
CA LEU A 280 -5.99 -4.62 -28.18
C LEU A 280 -4.94 -5.51 -28.85
N LEU A 281 -4.87 -5.48 -30.18
CA LEU A 281 -3.77 -6.08 -30.92
C LEU A 281 -2.66 -5.03 -31.05
N VAL A 282 -1.46 -5.37 -30.58
CA VAL A 282 -0.30 -4.46 -30.65
C VAL A 282 0.88 -5.12 -31.36
N SER A 283 1.63 -4.31 -32.09
CA SER A 283 2.95 -4.65 -32.63
C SER A 283 4.04 -3.99 -31.80
N ALA A 284 5.25 -4.55 -31.82
CA ALA A 284 6.41 -3.96 -31.15
C ALA A 284 6.63 -2.52 -31.65
N GLY A 285 6.72 -1.58 -30.71
CA GLY A 285 6.84 -0.14 -30.98
C GLY A 285 5.52 0.62 -31.02
N ASP A 286 4.37 -0.07 -31.05
CA ASP A 286 3.07 0.58 -30.92
C ASP A 286 2.94 1.27 -29.56
N LYS A 287 2.15 2.33 -29.51
CA LYS A 287 1.96 3.15 -28.32
C LYS A 287 0.51 3.13 -27.90
N ILE A 288 0.26 2.84 -26.62
CA ILE A 288 -1.04 3.01 -25.97
C ILE A 288 -0.93 4.28 -25.13
N GLN A 289 -1.78 5.26 -25.41
CA GLN A 289 -1.75 6.56 -24.74
C GLN A 289 -3.07 6.87 -24.07
N GLY A 290 -3.03 7.53 -22.92
CA GLY A 290 -4.23 7.67 -22.13
C GLY A 290 -4.08 8.52 -20.88
N ASN A 291 -5.13 8.50 -20.06
CA ASN A 291 -5.12 9.09 -18.74
C ASN A 291 -5.50 8.04 -17.69
N PHE A 292 -4.79 8.06 -16.57
CA PHE A 292 -5.11 7.31 -15.37
C PHE A 292 -5.56 8.31 -14.30
N ALA A 293 -6.79 8.18 -13.82
CA ALA A 293 -7.33 8.96 -12.72
C ALA A 293 -7.71 8.06 -11.55
N CYS A 294 -7.45 8.55 -10.35
CA CYS A 294 -7.75 7.87 -9.11
C CYS A 294 -8.21 8.90 -8.08
N LYS A 295 -9.33 8.63 -7.41
CA LYS A 295 -9.85 9.45 -6.31
C LYS A 295 -10.60 8.58 -5.29
N PRO A 296 -10.70 9.03 -4.04
CA PRO A 296 -11.59 8.37 -3.07
C PRO A 296 -13.04 8.38 -3.55
N ASN A 297 -13.77 7.30 -3.29
CA ASN A 297 -15.19 7.21 -3.61
C ASN A 297 -16.02 8.14 -2.72
N GLU A 298 -17.05 8.79 -3.29
CA GLU A 298 -17.88 9.78 -2.59
C GLU A 298 -18.73 9.19 -1.45
N LYS A 299 -19.11 7.91 -1.53
CA LYS A 299 -19.92 7.23 -0.51
C LYS A 299 -19.07 6.63 0.60
N ASN A 300 -17.91 6.07 0.25
CA ASN A 300 -16.97 5.46 1.18
C ASN A 300 -15.55 5.87 0.79
N ASN A 301 -14.96 6.78 1.56
CA ASN A 301 -13.63 7.31 1.27
C ASN A 301 -12.49 6.30 1.41
N ARG A 302 -12.75 5.07 1.90
CA ARG A 302 -11.78 3.96 1.90
C ARG A 302 -11.72 3.23 0.55
N ASP A 303 -12.78 3.34 -0.26
CA ASP A 303 -12.82 2.80 -1.61
C ASP A 303 -12.24 3.81 -2.61
N LEU A 304 -11.78 3.32 -3.76
CA LEU A 304 -11.21 4.14 -4.83
C LEU A 304 -12.06 4.05 -6.09
N ASP A 305 -12.35 5.21 -6.68
CA ASP A 305 -12.84 5.31 -8.05
C ASP A 305 -11.62 5.46 -8.97
N ILE A 306 -11.43 4.49 -9.87
CA ILE A 306 -10.36 4.46 -10.86
C ILE A 306 -10.96 4.59 -12.26
N GLU A 307 -10.41 5.51 -13.05
CA GLU A 307 -10.79 5.74 -14.45
C GLU A 307 -9.54 5.66 -15.31
N ILE A 308 -9.58 4.80 -16.33
CA ILE A 308 -8.51 4.65 -17.32
C ILE A 308 -9.12 4.95 -18.69
N ASP A 309 -8.69 6.05 -19.31
CA ASP A 309 -9.02 6.40 -20.69
C ASP A 309 -7.83 6.05 -21.57
N TRP A 310 -8.02 5.41 -22.73
CA TRP A 310 -6.91 5.07 -23.63
C TRP A 310 -7.29 5.14 -25.11
N GLN A 311 -6.25 5.28 -25.95
CA GLN A 311 -6.29 5.25 -27.42
C GLN A 311 -5.12 4.42 -27.95
#